data_AF-A0A7S2J5Q2-F1
#
_entry.id   AF-A0A7S2J5Q2-F1
#
_cell.length_a   1.000
_cell.length_b   1.000
_cell.length_c   1.000
_cell.angle_alpha   90.00
_cell.angle_beta   90.00
_cell.angle_gamma   90.00
#
_symmetry.space_group_name_H-M   'P 1'
#
loop_
_entity.id
_entity.type
_entity.pdbx_description
1 polymer ?
#
loop_
_entity_poly.entity_id
_entity_poly.type
_entity_poly.pdbx_seq_one_letter_code
_entity_poly.pdbx_strand_id
1 'polypeptide(L)'
;HFTRLSKGFEDGYLGRNGKAKCCMMDLRGTEAPSTASESEALARFDDNIAVLSSMLSGYAAEHLGFLIHSRTPLLMRKNFSGPEDEAKHPLTIASNKEAGAFLSVMERRRICVLQLMGPAAGVATLSAVATSADGDSSDDEDEEEGLERRQDIKLHMKPGDIVVFLCGEYDFEFSSKGDYLMLQAWFLDSPSEFVMEGTVSGNLEA
;
A
#
# COMPACT_ATOMS: atom_id res chain seq x y z
N HIS A 1 -15.64 10.78 2.62
CA HIS A 1 -15.89 10.50 4.06
C HIS A 1 -14.75 9.65 4.56
N PHE A 2 -14.14 9.99 5.70
CA PHE A 2 -13.04 9.18 6.26
C PHE A 2 -13.59 7.99 7.06
N THR A 3 -13.05 6.81 6.82
CA THR A 3 -13.39 5.57 7.53
C THR A 3 -12.13 4.91 8.06
N ARG A 4 -12.25 4.08 9.10
CA ARG A 4 -11.16 3.20 9.51
C ARG A 4 -11.20 1.94 8.64
N LEU A 5 -10.02 1.43 8.29
CA LEU A 5 -9.92 0.17 7.58
C LEU A 5 -10.40 -0.98 8.47
N SER A 6 -10.88 -2.06 7.85
CA SER A 6 -11.27 -3.26 8.57
C SER A 6 -10.09 -3.89 9.31
N LYS A 7 -10.39 -4.63 10.37
CA LYS A 7 -9.37 -5.31 11.18
C LYS A 7 -8.50 -6.21 10.30
N GLY A 8 -7.18 -6.09 10.44
CA GLY A 8 -6.20 -6.86 9.68
C GLY A 8 -5.77 -6.23 8.35
N PHE A 9 -6.42 -5.17 7.88
CA PHE A 9 -6.01 -4.47 6.66
C PHE A 9 -5.10 -3.26 6.92
N GLU A 10 -5.06 -2.77 8.17
CA GLU A 10 -4.26 -1.61 8.57
C GLU A 10 -2.79 -1.80 8.24
N ASP A 11 -2.17 -2.93 8.61
CA ASP A 11 -0.74 -3.16 8.33
C ASP A 11 -0.43 -3.23 6.83
N GLY A 12 -1.34 -3.83 6.04
CA GLY A 12 -1.18 -3.92 4.59
C GLY A 12 -1.24 -2.56 3.91
N TYR A 13 -2.21 -1.71 4.26
CA TYR A 13 -2.35 -0.39 3.64
C TYR A 13 -1.47 0.69 4.28
N LEU A 14 -1.30 0.69 5.59
CA LEU A 14 -0.74 1.81 6.34
C LEU A 14 0.71 1.60 6.77
N GLY A 15 1.23 0.38 6.60
CA GLY A 15 2.51 -0.04 7.12
C GLY A 15 2.40 -0.52 8.57
N ARG A 16 3.50 -1.04 9.11
CA ARG A 16 3.56 -1.60 10.47
C ARG A 16 3.14 -0.56 11.50
N ASN A 17 2.32 -0.97 12.46
CA ASN A 17 1.76 -0.11 13.52
C ASN A 17 0.94 1.09 12.99
N GLY A 18 0.59 1.10 11.70
CA GLY A 18 -0.11 2.20 11.07
C GLY A 18 -1.55 2.28 11.55
N LYS A 19 -1.94 3.42 12.11
CA LYS A 19 -3.33 3.71 12.50
C LYS A 19 -3.75 5.07 11.96
N ALA A 20 -4.76 5.06 11.10
CA ALA A 20 -5.26 6.27 10.48
C ALA A 20 -6.71 6.10 10.04
N LYS A 21 -7.40 7.23 9.94
CA LYS A 21 -8.63 7.31 9.15
C LYS A 21 -8.26 7.52 7.70
N CYS A 22 -8.93 6.78 6.83
CA CYS A 22 -8.60 6.62 5.44
C CYS A 22 -9.78 7.02 4.55
N CYS A 23 -9.47 7.53 3.37
CA CYS A 23 -10.45 7.76 2.32
C CYS A 23 -9.81 7.37 1.00
N MET A 24 -10.39 6.39 0.32
CA MET A 24 -10.01 6.11 -1.07
C MET A 24 -10.64 7.18 -1.95
N MET A 25 -9.83 7.84 -2.76
CA MET A 25 -10.27 8.89 -3.68
C MET A 25 -9.95 8.47 -5.10
N ASP A 26 -11.01 8.17 -5.84
CA ASP A 26 -10.96 8.14 -7.29
C ASP A 26 -11.47 9.49 -7.81
N LEU A 27 -10.53 10.40 -8.11
CA LEU A 27 -10.87 11.76 -8.57
C LEU A 27 -11.57 11.78 -9.94
N ARG A 28 -11.48 10.68 -10.69
CA ARG A 28 -12.11 10.53 -12.01
C ARG A 28 -13.42 9.74 -11.95
N GLY A 29 -13.75 9.18 -10.80
CA GLY A 29 -14.97 8.42 -10.57
C GLY A 29 -16.21 9.33 -10.51
N THR A 30 -17.36 8.80 -10.93
CA THR A 30 -18.65 9.51 -10.89
C THR A 30 -19.14 9.80 -9.47
N GLU A 31 -18.63 9.05 -8.49
CA GLU A 31 -18.94 9.16 -7.06
C GLU A 31 -18.01 10.15 -6.33
N ALA A 32 -17.06 10.77 -7.04
CA ALA A 32 -16.13 11.72 -6.43
C ALA A 32 -16.89 12.97 -5.96
N PRO A 33 -16.72 13.41 -4.69
CA PRO A 33 -17.28 14.67 -4.24
C PRO A 33 -16.79 15.82 -5.13
N SER A 34 -17.68 16.74 -5.51
CA SER A 34 -17.33 17.88 -6.37
C SER A 34 -16.16 18.70 -5.83
N THR A 35 -16.08 18.87 -4.51
CA THR A 35 -14.96 19.55 -3.85
C THR A 35 -13.60 18.88 -4.06
N ALA A 36 -13.57 17.56 -4.24
CA ALA A 36 -12.35 16.82 -4.51
C ALA A 36 -12.03 16.79 -6.01
N SER A 37 -13.04 16.58 -6.87
CA SER A 37 -12.86 16.55 -8.33
C SER A 37 -12.54 17.91 -8.93
N GLU A 38 -13.04 19.00 -8.35
CA GLU A 38 -12.72 20.38 -8.74
C GLU A 38 -11.42 20.89 -8.09
N SER A 39 -10.81 20.14 -7.18
CA SER A 39 -9.58 20.54 -6.51
C SER A 39 -8.39 20.41 -7.45
N GLU A 40 -7.94 21.55 -7.98
CA GLU A 40 -6.75 21.60 -8.84
C GLU A 40 -5.49 21.06 -8.13
N ALA A 41 -5.38 21.27 -6.81
CA ALA A 41 -4.25 20.74 -6.04
C ALA A 41 -4.25 19.21 -6.03
N LEU A 42 -5.39 18.57 -5.71
CA LEU A 42 -5.50 17.11 -5.71
C LEU A 42 -5.31 16.51 -7.11
N ALA A 43 -5.87 17.16 -8.13
CA ALA A 43 -5.67 16.76 -9.52
C ALA A 43 -4.17 16.76 -9.89
N ARG A 44 -3.45 17.84 -9.55
CA ARG A 44 -2.00 17.92 -9.79
C ARG A 44 -1.21 16.84 -9.05
N PHE A 45 -1.59 16.48 -7.82
CA PHE A 45 -0.92 15.38 -7.10
C PHE A 45 -1.18 14.03 -7.76
N ASP A 46 -2.42 13.76 -8.15
CA ASP A 46 -2.77 12.53 -8.86
C ASP A 46 -2.03 12.41 -10.21
N ASP A 47 -1.95 13.52 -10.95
CA ASP A 47 -1.22 13.59 -12.21
C ASP A 47 0.29 13.41 -12.01
N ASN A 48 0.89 13.98 -10.96
CA ASN A 48 2.30 13.77 -10.63
C ASN A 48 2.62 12.29 -10.36
N ILE A 49 1.73 11.59 -9.64
CA ILE A 49 1.87 10.16 -9.38
C ILE A 49 1.68 9.35 -10.67
N ALA A 50 0.77 9.76 -11.55
CA ALA A 50 0.59 9.13 -12.86
C ALA A 50 1.83 9.32 -13.77
N VAL A 51 2.43 10.51 -13.78
CA VAL A 51 3.69 10.78 -14.50
C VAL A 51 4.82 9.93 -13.94
N LEU A 52 4.94 9.84 -12.61
CA LEU A 52 5.94 8.98 -11.96
C LEU A 52 5.78 7.52 -12.38
N SER A 53 4.55 7.01 -12.43
CA SER A 53 4.26 5.65 -12.94
C SER A 53 4.77 5.48 -14.37
N SER A 54 4.46 6.42 -15.27
CA SER A 54 4.89 6.35 -16.67
C SER A 54 6.41 6.42 -16.83
N MET A 55 7.10 7.19 -15.99
CA MET A 55 8.56 7.30 -16.00
C MET A 55 9.21 6.01 -15.53
N LEU A 56 8.64 5.37 -14.50
CA LEU A 56 9.18 4.13 -13.93
C LEU A 56 8.83 2.89 -14.76
N SER A 57 7.74 2.87 -15.52
CA SER A 57 7.30 1.69 -16.28
C SER A 57 8.40 1.08 -17.17
N GLY A 58 9.19 1.91 -17.86
CA GLY A 58 10.28 1.43 -18.72
C GLY A 58 11.42 0.76 -17.92
N TYR A 59 11.86 1.41 -16.84
CA TYR A 59 12.94 0.90 -16.00
C TYR A 59 12.52 -0.29 -15.11
N ALA A 60 11.24 -0.35 -14.72
CA ALA A 60 10.72 -1.44 -13.90
C ALA A 60 10.81 -2.78 -14.64
N ALA A 61 10.49 -2.79 -15.94
CA ALA A 61 10.59 -4.00 -16.76
C ALA A 61 12.05 -4.49 -16.87
N GLU A 62 12.97 -3.56 -17.16
CA GLU A 62 14.37 -3.88 -17.46
C GLU A 62 15.19 -4.21 -16.21
N HIS A 63 14.99 -3.48 -15.11
CA HIS A 63 15.84 -3.59 -13.93
C HIS A 63 15.19 -4.26 -12.73
N LEU A 64 13.85 -4.27 -12.66
CA LEU A 64 13.13 -4.81 -11.51
C LEU A 64 12.35 -6.09 -11.85
N GLY A 65 12.27 -6.48 -13.12
CA GLY A 65 11.67 -7.73 -13.56
C GLY A 65 10.14 -7.78 -13.49
N PHE A 66 9.46 -6.63 -13.37
CA PHE A 66 8.00 -6.56 -13.40
C PHE A 66 7.49 -5.40 -14.25
N LEU A 67 6.26 -5.53 -14.75
CA LEU A 67 5.60 -4.48 -15.52
C LEU A 67 4.62 -3.71 -14.64
N ILE A 68 4.71 -2.38 -14.64
CA ILE A 68 3.67 -1.56 -14.00
C ILE A 68 2.44 -1.58 -14.92
N HIS A 69 1.47 -2.43 -14.58
CA HIS A 69 0.22 -2.58 -15.33
C HIS A 69 -0.78 -1.47 -15.00
N SER A 70 -0.89 -1.11 -13.73
CA SER A 70 -1.90 -0.16 -13.25
C SER A 70 -1.48 0.47 -11.93
N ARG A 71 -2.26 1.46 -11.44
CA ARG A 71 -2.11 2.03 -10.11
C ARG A 71 -3.43 2.00 -9.35
N THR A 72 -3.35 1.99 -8.02
CA THR A 72 -4.54 2.20 -7.18
C THR A 72 -5.01 3.66 -7.28
N PRO A 73 -6.28 3.94 -6.96
CA PRO A 73 -6.71 5.29 -6.60
C PRO A 73 -5.90 5.84 -5.43
N LEU A 74 -5.99 7.16 -5.20
CA LEU A 74 -5.28 7.80 -4.10
C LEU A 74 -5.91 7.40 -2.76
N LEU A 75 -5.12 6.76 -1.91
CA LEU A 75 -5.45 6.56 -0.51
C LEU A 75 -5.02 7.80 0.26
N MET A 76 -5.99 8.58 0.72
CA MET A 76 -5.75 9.68 1.64
C MET A 76 -5.84 9.17 3.08
N ARG A 77 -4.80 9.38 3.86
CA ARG A 77 -4.73 8.97 5.26
C ARG A 77 -4.46 10.15 6.17
N LYS A 78 -5.18 10.19 7.28
CA LYS A 78 -5.06 11.20 8.33
C LYS A 78 -4.98 10.49 9.68
N ASN A 79 -4.12 10.94 10.60
CA ASN A 79 -4.11 10.37 11.94
C ASN A 79 -5.40 10.69 12.72
N PHE A 80 -5.65 9.89 13.75
CA PHE A 80 -6.66 10.24 14.74
C PHE A 80 -6.17 11.42 15.58
N SER A 81 -7.08 12.35 15.89
CA SER A 81 -6.75 13.48 16.76
C SER A 81 -6.50 13.06 18.21
N GLY A 82 -6.93 11.85 18.59
CA GLY A 82 -6.75 11.25 19.91
C GLY A 82 -7.64 10.02 20.09
N PRO A 83 -7.63 9.39 21.28
CA PRO A 83 -8.39 8.16 21.55
C PRO A 83 -9.90 8.32 21.37
N GLU A 84 -10.46 9.50 21.65
CA GLU A 84 -11.89 9.79 21.44
C GLU A 84 -12.27 9.85 19.97
N ASP A 85 -11.37 10.35 19.10
CA ASP A 85 -11.57 10.35 17.65
C ASP A 85 -11.45 8.93 17.10
N GLU A 86 -10.48 8.15 17.59
CA GLU A 86 -10.34 6.74 17.24
C GLU A 86 -11.60 5.93 17.62
N ALA A 87 -12.18 6.18 18.79
CA ALA A 87 -13.39 5.51 19.26
C ALA A 87 -14.62 5.76 18.37
N LYS A 88 -14.68 6.90 17.65
CA LYS A 88 -15.74 7.21 16.68
C LYS A 88 -15.63 6.38 15.40
N HIS A 89 -14.47 5.77 15.16
CA HIS A 89 -14.18 4.95 13.99
C HIS A 89 -13.80 3.52 14.43
N PRO A 90 -14.78 2.73 14.91
CA PRO A 90 -14.52 1.37 15.38
C PRO A 90 -14.04 0.47 14.22
N LEU A 91 -13.20 -0.51 14.57
CA LEU A 91 -12.78 -1.54 13.63
C LEU A 91 -13.99 -2.36 13.17
N THR A 92 -14.13 -2.51 11.86
CA THR A 92 -15.16 -3.37 11.26
C THR A 92 -14.56 -4.71 10.84
N ILE A 93 -15.40 -5.72 10.75
CA ILE A 93 -15.06 -6.99 10.11
C ILE A 93 -15.20 -6.79 8.61
N ALA A 94 -14.17 -7.19 7.85
CA ALA A 94 -14.21 -7.09 6.40
C ALA A 94 -15.26 -8.04 5.82
N SER A 95 -16.02 -7.55 4.85
CA SER A 95 -16.83 -8.41 3.99
C SER A 95 -15.94 -9.24 3.04
N ASN A 96 -16.46 -10.35 2.53
CA ASN A 96 -15.73 -11.17 1.54
C ASN A 96 -15.30 -10.37 0.30
N LYS A 97 -16.12 -9.40 -0.11
CA LYS A 97 -15.80 -8.51 -1.24
C LYS A 97 -14.60 -7.60 -0.92
N GLU A 98 -14.56 -7.02 0.27
CA GLU A 98 -13.46 -6.16 0.71
C GLU A 98 -12.18 -6.96 0.91
N ALA A 99 -12.27 -8.17 1.47
CA ALA A 99 -11.13 -9.08 1.60
C ALA A 99 -10.56 -9.46 0.24
N GLY A 100 -11.40 -9.82 -0.74
CA GLY A 100 -10.95 -10.11 -2.10
C GLY A 100 -10.27 -8.90 -2.77
N ALA A 101 -10.82 -7.70 -2.60
CA ALA A 101 -10.21 -6.48 -3.12
C ALA A 101 -8.87 -6.16 -2.44
N PHE A 102 -8.78 -6.32 -1.12
CA PHE A 102 -7.54 -6.17 -0.36
C PHE A 102 -6.47 -7.13 -0.86
N LEU A 103 -6.77 -8.44 -0.92
CA LEU A 103 -5.82 -9.45 -1.38
C LEU A 103 -5.34 -9.17 -2.81
N SER A 104 -6.25 -8.79 -3.71
CA SER A 104 -5.90 -8.44 -5.08
C SER A 104 -4.91 -7.27 -5.17
N VAL A 105 -5.04 -6.26 -4.30
CA VAL A 105 -4.07 -5.16 -4.24
C VAL A 105 -2.75 -5.62 -3.60
N MET A 106 -2.81 -6.37 -2.50
CA MET A 106 -1.62 -6.76 -1.73
C MET A 106 -0.73 -7.77 -2.47
N GLU A 107 -1.31 -8.68 -3.25
CA GLU A 107 -0.56 -9.64 -4.07
C GLU A 107 0.19 -8.94 -5.23
N ARG A 108 -0.43 -7.91 -5.80
CA ARG A 108 0.05 -7.24 -7.02
C ARG A 108 0.90 -6.01 -6.75
N ARG A 109 0.92 -5.47 -5.52
CA ARG A 109 1.68 -4.26 -5.22
C ARG A 109 3.18 -4.50 -5.44
N ARG A 110 3.82 -3.62 -6.19
CA ARG A 110 5.28 -3.67 -6.44
C ARG A 110 5.99 -2.44 -5.93
N ILE A 111 5.40 -1.26 -6.14
CA ILE A 111 5.95 0.02 -5.67
C ILE A 111 4.88 0.72 -4.82
N CYS A 112 5.31 1.27 -3.67
CA CYS A 112 4.49 2.17 -2.85
C CYS A 112 5.03 3.59 -3.00
N VAL A 113 4.11 4.54 -3.19
CA VAL A 113 4.39 5.98 -3.21
C VAL A 113 3.69 6.60 -2.02
N LEU A 114 4.46 7.30 -1.18
CA LEU A 114 3.98 8.07 -0.03
C LEU A 114 4.30 9.54 -0.23
N GLN A 115 3.30 10.41 -0.13
CA GLN A 115 3.49 11.85 -0.19
C GLN A 115 2.95 12.52 1.07
N LEU A 116 3.82 13.14 1.85
CA LEU A 116 3.42 13.85 3.06
C LEU A 116 2.86 15.23 2.68
N MET A 117 1.59 15.47 2.97
CA MET A 117 0.93 16.76 2.71
C MET A 117 1.07 17.74 3.88
N GLY A 118 1.45 17.25 5.07
CA GLY A 118 1.57 18.05 6.29
C GLY A 118 0.25 18.20 7.06
N PRO A 119 0.15 19.17 7.98
CA PRO A 119 1.13 20.21 8.27
C PRO A 119 2.36 19.73 9.05
N ALA A 120 2.25 18.66 9.83
CA ALA A 120 3.40 18.15 10.58
C ALA A 120 4.38 17.38 9.69
N ALA A 121 5.67 17.45 10.05
CA ALA A 121 6.71 16.58 9.54
C ALA A 121 6.63 15.19 10.21
N GLY A 122 7.20 14.18 9.57
CA GLY A 122 7.22 12.81 10.09
C GLY A 122 8.49 12.04 9.73
N VAL A 123 8.53 10.79 10.15
CA VAL A 123 9.61 9.86 9.84
C VAL A 123 8.99 8.62 9.22
N ALA A 124 9.40 8.31 7.99
CA ALA A 124 9.15 7.01 7.37
C ALA A 124 10.35 6.10 7.65
N THR A 125 10.11 4.98 8.31
CA THR A 125 11.10 3.93 8.55
C THR A 125 10.86 2.81 7.57
N LEU A 126 11.85 2.48 6.75
CA LEU A 126 11.83 1.32 5.85
C LEU A 126 12.66 0.20 6.46
N SER A 127 12.06 -0.96 6.64
CA SER A 127 12.73 -2.18 7.11
C SER A 127 12.76 -3.19 5.99
N ALA A 128 13.91 -3.83 5.78
CA ALA A 128 13.99 -4.86 4.76
C ALA A 128 13.04 -6.01 5.09
N VAL A 129 12.28 -6.47 4.09
CA VAL A 129 11.51 -7.71 4.20
C VAL A 129 12.52 -8.85 4.25
N ALA A 130 12.38 -9.74 5.24
CA ALA A 130 13.16 -10.97 5.24
C ALA A 130 12.73 -11.79 4.03
N THR A 131 13.54 -11.79 2.97
CA THR A 131 13.40 -12.75 1.90
C THR A 131 13.71 -14.10 2.51
N SER A 132 12.69 -14.94 2.71
CA SER A 132 12.89 -16.38 2.84
C SER A 132 13.59 -16.81 1.57
N ALA A 133 14.92 -16.91 1.62
CA ALA A 133 15.67 -17.56 0.56
C ALA A 133 15.09 -18.97 0.44
N ASP A 134 14.75 -19.38 -0.78
CA ASP A 134 14.35 -20.74 -1.11
C ASP A 134 15.27 -21.75 -0.41
N GLY A 135 14.73 -22.46 0.57
CA GLY A 135 15.49 -23.34 1.44
C GLY A 135 14.60 -23.96 2.49
N ASP A 136 14.08 -25.14 2.16
CA ASP A 136 13.52 -26.12 3.07
C ASP A 136 14.38 -26.25 4.34
N SER A 137 13.93 -25.69 5.46
CA SER A 137 14.48 -25.98 6.78
C SER A 137 13.35 -26.02 7.80
N SER A 138 13.00 -27.26 8.12
CA SER A 138 12.28 -27.73 9.30
C SER A 138 12.58 -26.94 10.58
N ASP A 139 11.52 -26.63 11.33
CA ASP A 139 11.37 -26.70 12.80
C ASP A 139 12.61 -26.76 13.72
N ASP A 140 13.60 -25.88 13.57
CA ASP A 140 14.68 -25.71 14.55
C ASP A 140 14.76 -24.24 15.03
N GLU A 141 14.51 -24.05 16.32
CA GLU A 141 14.35 -22.75 17.00
C GLU A 141 15.66 -21.94 17.20
N ASP A 142 16.79 -22.30 16.59
CA ASP A 142 18.11 -21.78 17.00
C ASP A 142 19.13 -21.49 15.87
N GLU A 143 18.72 -20.98 14.70
CA GLU A 143 19.68 -20.51 13.66
C GLU A 143 19.36 -19.08 13.14
N GLU A 144 19.48 -18.08 14.02
CA GLU A 144 19.44 -16.66 13.64
C GLU A 144 20.85 -16.02 13.61
N GLU A 145 21.87 -16.77 13.18
CA GLU A 145 23.25 -16.28 13.02
C GLU A 145 23.71 -16.36 11.55
N GLY A 146 23.29 -15.42 10.70
CA GLY A 146 23.85 -15.34 9.34
C GLY A 146 23.26 -14.30 8.39
N LEU A 147 22.04 -13.83 8.62
CA LEU A 147 21.47 -12.73 7.86
C LEU A 147 21.86 -11.43 8.56
N GLU A 148 22.81 -10.67 8.00
CA GLU A 148 22.98 -9.27 8.36
C GLU A 148 21.62 -8.58 8.20
N ARG A 149 20.90 -8.34 9.31
CA ARG A 149 19.64 -7.59 9.26
C ARG A 149 19.96 -6.24 8.63
N ARG A 150 19.56 -6.06 7.37
CA ARG A 150 19.72 -4.80 6.64
C ARG A 150 19.15 -3.70 7.55
N GLN A 151 19.99 -2.71 7.85
CA GLN A 151 19.65 -1.66 8.80
C GLN A 151 18.40 -0.89 8.35
N ASP A 152 17.52 -0.61 9.29
CA ASP A 152 16.35 0.24 9.05
C ASP A 152 16.75 1.61 8.49
N ILE A 153 16.14 1.98 7.37
CA ILE A 153 16.36 3.28 6.73
C ILE A 153 15.34 4.27 7.29
N LYS A 154 15.81 5.33 7.95
CA LYS A 154 14.94 6.38 8.49
C LYS A 154 14.97 7.61 7.59
N LEU A 155 13.82 7.93 7.00
CA LEU A 155 13.61 9.06 6.10
C LEU A 155 12.80 10.13 6.82
N HIS A 156 13.44 11.27 7.08
CA HIS A 156 12.76 12.44 7.64
C HIS A 156 11.97 13.15 6.54
N MET A 157 10.64 13.09 6.61
CA MET A 157 9.74 13.68 5.63
C MET A 157 9.21 15.03 6.11
N LYS A 158 9.28 16.04 5.25
CA LYS A 158 8.63 17.34 5.37
C LYS A 158 7.40 17.40 4.44
N PRO A 159 6.45 18.33 4.68
CA PRO A 159 5.35 18.55 3.76
C PRO A 159 5.85 18.82 2.33
N GLY A 160 5.33 18.07 1.36
CA GLY A 160 5.76 18.06 -0.03
C GLY A 160 6.66 16.88 -0.41
N ASP A 161 7.32 16.23 0.55
CA ASP A 161 8.23 15.12 0.26
C ASP A 161 7.47 13.89 -0.24
N ILE A 162 8.07 13.23 -1.24
CA ILE A 162 7.61 11.97 -1.82
C ILE A 162 8.65 10.90 -1.51
N VAL A 163 8.20 9.78 -0.95
CA VAL A 163 9.00 8.58 -0.72
C VAL A 163 8.45 7.47 -1.61
N VAL A 164 9.35 6.82 -2.35
CA VAL A 164 9.03 5.74 -3.28
C VAL A 164 9.91 4.54 -2.93
N PHE A 165 9.32 3.37 -2.77
CA PHE A 165 10.06 2.16 -2.40
C PHE A 165 9.38 0.90 -2.94
N LEU A 166 10.17 -0.18 -3.04
CA LEU A 166 9.73 -1.49 -3.50
C LEU A 166 9.05 -2.25 -2.36
N CYS A 167 7.81 -2.66 -2.57
CA CYS A 167 7.03 -3.38 -1.56
C CYS A 167 7.54 -4.80 -1.27
N GLY A 168 8.28 -5.41 -2.21
CA GLY A 168 8.91 -6.72 -2.02
C GLY A 168 10.22 -6.65 -1.21
N GLU A 169 10.89 -5.49 -1.21
CA GLU A 169 12.17 -5.31 -0.51
C GLU A 169 12.00 -4.65 0.85
N TYR A 170 10.96 -3.81 1.01
CA TYR A 170 10.78 -3.02 2.21
C TYR A 170 9.34 -3.03 2.72
N ASP A 171 9.21 -3.32 4.01
CA ASP A 171 8.09 -2.86 4.82
C ASP A 171 8.33 -1.43 5.27
N PHE A 172 7.25 -0.71 5.59
CA PHE A 172 7.35 0.65 6.08
C PHE A 172 6.54 0.87 7.35
N GLU A 173 6.97 1.85 8.12
CA GLU A 173 6.27 2.43 9.25
C GLU A 173 6.35 3.95 9.13
N PHE A 174 5.28 4.67 9.48
CA PHE A 174 5.30 6.13 9.48
C PHE A 174 4.83 6.67 10.81
N SER A 175 5.60 7.60 11.36
CA SER A 175 5.26 8.29 12.60
C SER A 175 5.36 9.80 12.44
N SER A 176 4.47 10.53 13.09
CA SER A 176 4.47 12.00 13.15
C SER A 176 4.14 12.43 14.58
N LYS A 177 4.75 13.53 15.03
CA LYS A 177 4.44 14.13 16.34
C LYS A 177 3.21 15.02 16.33
N GLY A 178 2.67 15.34 15.15
CA GLY A 178 1.50 16.22 14.98
C GLY A 178 0.52 15.72 13.93
N ASP A 179 -0.54 16.49 13.72
CA ASP A 179 -1.56 16.21 12.71
C ASP A 179 -0.91 16.14 11.32
N TYR A 180 -1.21 15.08 10.58
CA TYR A 180 -0.70 14.88 9.24
C TYR A 180 -1.78 14.37 8.31
N LEU A 181 -1.63 14.77 7.05
CA LEU A 181 -2.31 14.20 5.91
C LEU A 181 -1.24 13.58 5.00
N MET A 182 -1.47 12.37 4.55
CA MET A 182 -0.60 11.71 3.58
C MET A 182 -1.43 11.14 2.45
N LEU A 183 -0.90 11.29 1.23
CA LEU A 183 -1.42 10.64 0.04
C LEU A 183 -0.57 9.41 -0.24
N GLN A 184 -1.22 8.33 -0.65
CA GLN A 184 -0.58 7.06 -0.89
C GLN A 184 -1.18 6.38 -2.12
N ALA A 185 -0.32 5.76 -2.92
CA ALA A 185 -0.74 4.94 -4.05
C ALA A 185 0.22 3.76 -4.22
N TRP A 186 -0.30 2.68 -4.81
CA TRP A 186 0.52 1.55 -5.22
C TRP A 186 0.54 1.42 -6.73
N PHE A 187 1.71 1.09 -7.27
CA PHE A 187 1.84 0.58 -8.63
C PHE A 187 1.75 -0.93 -8.58
N LEU A 188 0.88 -1.46 -9.42
CA LEU A 188 0.44 -2.84 -9.43
C LEU A 188 0.97 -3.55 -10.67
N ASP A 189 1.44 -4.78 -10.45
CA ASP A 189 1.72 -5.75 -11.49
C ASP A 189 0.45 -6.21 -12.21
N SER A 190 0.60 -6.95 -13.30
CA SER A 190 -0.51 -7.58 -14.00
C SER A 190 -1.30 -8.51 -13.05
N PRO A 191 -2.63 -8.61 -13.21
CA PRO A 191 -3.41 -9.59 -12.47
C PRO A 191 -2.99 -11.01 -12.86
N SER A 192 -3.00 -11.93 -11.88
CA SER A 192 -2.76 -13.36 -12.11
C SER A 192 -3.86 -13.93 -13.02
N GLU A 193 -3.56 -14.23 -14.28
CA GLU A 193 -4.49 -14.90 -15.18
C GLU A 193 -4.44 -16.42 -14.94
N PHE A 194 -5.51 -16.97 -14.37
CA PHE A 194 -5.67 -18.42 -14.28
C PHE A 194 -6.27 -18.93 -15.60
N VAL A 195 -5.41 -19.38 -16.51
CA VAL A 195 -5.85 -20.13 -17.69
C VAL A 195 -6.08 -21.58 -17.25
N MET A 196 -7.35 -22.01 -17.17
CA MET A 196 -7.66 -23.44 -17.05
C MET A 196 -7.34 -24.11 -18.39
N GLU A 197 -6.13 -24.63 -18.54
CA GLU A 197 -5.81 -25.55 -19.63
C GLU A 197 -6.43 -26.92 -19.34
N GLY A 198 -7.66 -27.13 -19.81
CA GLY A 198 -8.27 -28.46 -19.83
C GLY A 198 -9.79 -28.47 -19.86
N THR A 199 -10.34 -29.31 -20.74
CA THR A 199 -11.76 -29.67 -20.71
C THR A 199 -12.03 -30.42 -19.42
N VAL A 200 -12.79 -29.82 -18.49
CA VAL A 200 -13.24 -30.50 -17.27
C VAL A 200 -14.21 -31.62 -17.69
N SER A 201 -13.71 -32.84 -17.88
CA SER A 201 -14.54 -34.03 -18.04
C SER A 201 -14.82 -34.64 -16.67
N GLY A 202 -15.97 -34.31 -16.09
CA GLY A 202 -16.46 -35.01 -14.90
C GLY A 202 -17.02 -36.37 -15.30
N ASN A 203 -16.43 -37.46 -14.82
CA ASN A 203 -17.12 -38.74 -14.78
C ASN A 203 -18.16 -38.68 -13.65
N LEU A 204 -19.42 -38.47 -14.03
CA LEU A 204 -20.56 -38.86 -13.22
C LEU A 204 -20.62 -40.39 -13.23
N GLU A 205 -19.92 -41.03 -12.29
CA GLU A 205 -20.23 -42.43 -11.98
C GLU A 205 -21.54 -42.47 -11.17
N ALA A 206 -22.44 -43.32 -11.67
CA ALA A 206 -23.85 -43.47 -11.32
C ALA A 206 -24.06 -44.45 -10.17
#